data_AF-A0A815S5D9-F1
#
_entry.id   AF-A0A815S5D9-F1
#
_cell.length_a   1.000
_cell.length_b   1.000
_cell.length_c   1.000
_cell.angle_alpha   90.00
_cell.angle_beta   90.00
_cell.angle_gamma   90.00
#
_symmetry.space_group_name_H-M   'P 1'
#
loop_
_entity.id
_entity.type
_entity.pdbx_description
1 polymer ?
#
loop_
_entity_poly.entity_id
_entity_poly.type
_entity_poly.pdbx_seq_one_letter_code
_entity_poly.pdbx_strand_id
1 'polypeptide(L)'
;SLILMKTLTLILMINKKTLTLILMLMFSLIININELRFYHEQSRPDRDSYVKVNWQNIQSDMAFNFDKYDNTVVNTLNTPYDYASIMHYEKTAFSINYLPAIEPTQTNKKIGQRYKLSPIDIQEIRQFYNCSANGVLLPTTIIPTTTIAPSLNPSYYSSEFTINHPMFAHRQQQQQDRQQQQQDRQQQQQDRQQQQQERQQQQQDRQQQQQDRQQQQQDRQQQQQDRQQQDRQQQYPQQPQP
;
A
#
# COMPACT_ATOMS: atom_id res chain seq x y z
N SER A 1 5.68 -51.86 12.37
CA SER A 1 6.39 -51.94 11.08
C SER A 1 5.49 -51.40 9.97
N LEU A 2 5.99 -50.45 9.17
CA LEU A 2 5.46 -49.81 7.93
C LEU A 2 3.95 -49.48 7.79
N ILE A 3 3.06 -50.40 8.14
CA ILE A 3 1.60 -50.27 8.13
C ILE A 3 1.14 -49.18 9.11
N LEU A 4 1.64 -49.18 10.36
CA LEU A 4 1.26 -48.19 11.38
C LEU A 4 1.68 -46.75 11.01
N MET A 5 2.85 -46.62 10.36
CA MET A 5 3.34 -45.34 9.83
C MET A 5 2.52 -44.90 8.61
N LYS A 6 2.18 -45.83 7.69
CA LYS A 6 1.31 -45.53 6.55
C LYS A 6 -0.11 -45.15 6.99
N THR A 7 -0.68 -45.78 8.02
CA THR A 7 -2.01 -45.43 8.54
C THR A 7 -1.99 -44.09 9.26
N LEU A 8 -0.95 -43.77 10.04
CA LEU A 8 -0.83 -42.46 10.69
C LEU A 8 -0.61 -41.34 9.67
N THR A 9 0.23 -41.56 8.65
CA THR A 9 0.44 -40.61 7.55
C THR A 9 -0.82 -40.47 6.70
N LEU A 10 -1.57 -41.55 6.46
CA LEU A 10 -2.84 -41.50 5.74
C LEU A 10 -3.91 -40.76 6.55
N ILE A 11 -4.01 -40.96 7.86
CA ILE A 11 -4.92 -40.23 8.75
C ILE A 11 -4.52 -38.74 8.83
N LEU A 12 -3.22 -38.43 8.91
CA LEU A 12 -2.71 -37.05 8.85
C LEU A 12 -2.93 -36.41 7.47
N MET A 13 -2.83 -37.18 6.38
CA MET A 13 -3.12 -36.74 5.01
C MET A 13 -4.62 -36.59 4.76
N ILE A 14 -5.48 -37.41 5.36
CA ILE A 14 -6.93 -37.25 5.35
C ILE A 14 -7.28 -35.96 6.11
N ASN A 15 -6.72 -35.72 7.29
CA ASN A 15 -6.94 -34.46 8.01
C ASN A 15 -6.40 -33.25 7.25
N LYS A 16 -5.22 -33.33 6.62
CA LYS A 16 -4.70 -32.22 5.80
C LYS A 16 -5.52 -32.01 4.53
N LYS A 17 -5.90 -33.06 3.79
CA LYS A 17 -6.71 -32.93 2.57
C LYS A 17 -8.12 -32.47 2.88
N THR A 18 -8.74 -32.97 3.94
CA THR A 18 -10.05 -32.52 4.41
C THR A 18 -9.97 -31.09 4.96
N LEU A 19 -8.89 -30.70 5.65
CA LEU A 19 -8.67 -29.31 6.06
C LEU A 19 -8.42 -28.39 4.87
N THR A 20 -7.60 -28.80 3.90
CA THR A 20 -7.37 -28.05 2.66
C THR A 20 -8.65 -27.97 1.84
N LEU A 21 -9.46 -29.01 1.79
CA LEU A 21 -10.75 -29.01 1.11
C LEU A 21 -11.78 -28.16 1.85
N ILE A 22 -11.85 -28.21 3.18
CA ILE A 22 -12.71 -27.33 4.00
C ILE A 22 -12.25 -25.88 3.85
N LEU A 23 -10.94 -25.61 3.89
CA LEU A 23 -10.39 -24.29 3.61
C LEU A 23 -10.71 -23.86 2.17
N MET A 24 -10.54 -24.71 1.17
CA MET A 24 -10.90 -24.40 -0.22
C MET A 24 -12.40 -24.23 -0.40
N LEU A 25 -13.25 -24.95 0.34
CA LEU A 25 -14.70 -24.78 0.32
C LEU A 25 -15.12 -23.51 1.07
N MET A 26 -14.46 -23.15 2.17
CA MET A 26 -14.65 -21.88 2.88
C MET A 26 -14.16 -20.70 2.02
N PHE A 27 -13.00 -20.83 1.38
CA PHE A 27 -12.48 -19.86 0.40
C PHE A 27 -13.43 -19.76 -0.79
N SER A 28 -13.95 -20.87 -1.33
CA SER A 28 -14.94 -20.85 -2.40
C SER A 28 -16.27 -20.23 -1.94
N LEU A 29 -16.75 -20.46 -0.71
CA LEU A 29 -17.92 -19.78 -0.15
C LEU A 29 -17.70 -18.27 -0.03
N ILE A 30 -16.51 -17.86 0.42
CA ILE A 30 -16.08 -16.45 0.52
C ILE A 30 -15.92 -15.82 -0.87
N ILE A 31 -15.43 -16.57 -1.87
CA ILE A 31 -15.31 -16.14 -3.26
C ILE A 31 -16.70 -15.95 -3.90
N ASN A 32 -17.67 -16.82 -3.61
CA ASN A 32 -19.05 -16.63 -4.10
C ASN A 32 -19.74 -15.40 -3.45
N ILE A 33 -19.30 -14.95 -2.27
CA ILE A 33 -19.77 -13.69 -1.66
C ILE A 33 -19.22 -12.47 -2.42
N ASN A 34 -18.01 -12.53 -2.98
CA ASN A 34 -17.50 -11.48 -3.87
C ASN A 34 -18.32 -11.32 -5.16
N GLU A 35 -18.96 -12.38 -5.66
CA GLU A 35 -19.89 -12.30 -6.81
C GLU A 35 -21.23 -11.60 -6.45
N LEU A 36 -21.52 -11.45 -5.15
CA LEU A 36 -22.69 -10.74 -4.62
C LEU A 36 -22.45 -9.26 -4.32
N ARG A 37 -21.39 -8.65 -4.87
CA ARG A 37 -20.95 -7.26 -4.59
C ARG A 37 -20.55 -7.01 -3.12
N PHE A 38 -20.39 -8.06 -2.32
CA PHE A 38 -19.78 -7.97 -0.99
C PHE A 38 -18.27 -8.05 -1.15
N TYR A 39 -17.65 -6.89 -1.36
CA TYR A 39 -16.21 -6.76 -1.31
C TYR A 39 -15.71 -6.98 0.12
N HIS A 40 -14.42 -7.23 0.26
CA HIS A 40 -13.83 -7.29 1.59
C HIS A 40 -14.06 -5.99 2.36
N GLU A 41 -14.39 -6.08 3.65
CA GLU A 41 -14.72 -4.91 4.46
C GLU A 41 -13.60 -3.86 4.46
N GLN A 42 -12.33 -4.28 4.44
CA GLN A 42 -11.18 -3.37 4.37
C GLN A 42 -10.97 -2.68 3.01
N SER A 43 -11.74 -3.06 1.98
CA SER A 43 -11.76 -2.42 0.68
C SER A 43 -12.84 -1.34 0.56
N ARG A 44 -13.63 -1.09 1.62
CA ARG A 44 -14.59 0.01 1.62
C ARG A 44 -13.92 1.37 1.36
N PRO A 45 -14.62 2.31 0.70
CA PRO A 45 -14.08 3.64 0.42
C PRO A 45 -13.73 4.43 1.69
N ASP A 46 -14.50 4.26 2.76
CA ASP A 46 -14.37 4.92 4.06
C ASP A 46 -13.38 4.23 5.03
N ARG A 47 -12.75 3.11 4.63
CA ARG A 47 -11.95 2.26 5.54
C ARG A 47 -10.82 2.99 6.25
N ASP A 48 -10.21 4.03 5.65
CA ASP A 48 -9.07 4.76 6.24
C ASP A 48 -9.45 5.53 7.52
N SER A 49 -10.74 5.73 7.80
CA SER A 49 -11.22 6.27 9.08
C SER A 49 -11.23 5.23 10.21
N TYR A 50 -11.18 3.94 9.87
CA TYR A 50 -11.40 2.82 10.79
C TYR A 50 -10.18 1.92 10.96
N VAL A 51 -9.37 1.77 9.91
CA VAL A 51 -8.18 0.92 9.90
C VAL A 51 -7.03 1.61 9.20
N LYS A 52 -5.81 1.27 9.62
CA LYS A 52 -4.55 1.67 8.98
C LYS A 52 -3.96 0.48 8.25
N VAL A 53 -3.61 0.66 6.98
CA VAL A 53 -2.84 -0.32 6.20
C VAL A 53 -1.35 0.02 6.30
N ASN A 54 -0.56 -0.93 6.77
CA ASN A 54 0.89 -0.83 6.89
C ASN A 54 1.53 -1.40 5.62
N TRP A 55 1.54 -0.62 4.53
CA TRP A 55 2.01 -1.03 3.21
C TRP A 55 3.42 -1.64 3.19
N GLN A 56 4.32 -1.16 4.05
CA GLN A 56 5.69 -1.67 4.19
C GLN A 56 5.76 -3.10 4.77
N ASN A 57 4.68 -3.55 5.42
CA ASN A 57 4.57 -4.88 5.99
C ASN A 57 3.85 -5.86 5.06
N ILE A 58 3.48 -5.46 3.84
CA ILE A 58 2.72 -6.28 2.88
C ILE A 58 3.64 -6.73 1.75
N GLN A 59 3.51 -7.98 1.31
CA GLN A 59 4.24 -8.50 0.15
C GLN A 59 3.92 -7.63 -1.08
N SER A 60 4.94 -7.18 -1.79
CA SER A 60 4.79 -6.15 -2.84
C SER A 60 3.87 -6.58 -3.97
N ASP A 61 3.90 -7.86 -4.34
CA ASP A 61 3.04 -8.50 -5.33
C ASP A 61 1.61 -8.71 -4.83
N MET A 62 1.37 -8.65 -3.52
CA MET A 62 0.05 -8.82 -2.89
C MET A 62 -0.60 -7.52 -2.42
N ALA A 63 0.07 -6.38 -2.56
CA ALA A 63 -0.43 -5.07 -2.11
C ALA A 63 -1.81 -4.71 -2.68
N PHE A 64 -2.11 -5.15 -3.90
CA PHE A 64 -3.40 -4.90 -4.55
C PHE A 64 -4.62 -5.47 -3.79
N ASN A 65 -4.43 -6.43 -2.88
CA ASN A 65 -5.51 -7.00 -2.07
C ASN A 65 -6.02 -6.02 -0.98
N PHE A 66 -5.31 -4.92 -0.74
CA PHE A 66 -5.69 -3.86 0.19
C PHE A 66 -6.26 -2.62 -0.50
N ASP A 67 -6.52 -2.72 -1.80
CA ASP A 67 -7.09 -1.65 -2.59
C ASP A 67 -8.51 -1.31 -2.11
N LYS A 68 -8.80 -0.01 -2.08
CA LYS A 68 -10.15 0.48 -1.85
C LYS A 68 -10.89 0.56 -3.17
N TYR A 69 -12.20 0.42 -3.10
CA TYR A 69 -13.09 0.71 -4.20
C TYR A 69 -13.91 1.95 -3.88
N ASP A 70 -14.28 2.70 -4.92
CA ASP A 70 -15.16 3.87 -4.76
C ASP A 70 -16.63 3.45 -4.54
N ASN A 71 -17.47 4.45 -4.24
CA ASN A 71 -18.92 4.26 -4.03
C ASN A 71 -19.68 3.85 -5.31
N THR A 72 -19.05 3.90 -6.49
CA THR A 72 -19.67 3.42 -7.74
C THR A 72 -19.55 1.90 -7.86
N VAL A 73 -18.52 1.33 -7.24
CA VAL A 73 -18.21 -0.09 -7.24
C VAL A 73 -18.78 -0.78 -5.99
N VAL A 74 -18.49 -0.24 -4.79
CA VAL A 74 -18.96 -0.75 -3.50
C VAL A 74 -20.16 0.06 -3.01
N ASN A 75 -21.23 -0.63 -2.61
CA ASN A 75 -22.33 -0.02 -1.88
C ASN A 75 -22.24 -0.43 -0.41
N THR A 76 -22.06 0.54 0.49
CA THR A 76 -22.01 0.30 1.95
C THR A 76 -23.39 0.05 2.55
N LEU A 77 -24.47 0.14 1.78
CA LEU A 77 -25.85 -0.08 2.22
C LEU A 77 -26.22 0.76 3.47
N ASN A 78 -25.57 1.92 3.65
CA ASN A 78 -25.69 2.78 4.83
C ASN A 78 -25.41 2.06 6.17
N THR A 79 -24.57 1.03 6.17
CA THR A 79 -24.11 0.36 7.40
C THR A 79 -22.81 0.97 7.92
N PRO A 80 -22.61 0.98 9.25
CA PRO A 80 -21.33 1.37 9.82
C PRO A 80 -20.25 0.35 9.47
N TYR A 81 -18.98 0.77 9.50
CA TYR A 81 -17.83 -0.12 9.28
C TYR A 81 -17.80 -1.26 10.30
N ASP A 82 -17.71 -2.49 9.81
CA ASP A 82 -17.82 -3.69 10.64
C ASP A 82 -16.49 -4.42 10.83
N TYR A 83 -15.77 -4.07 11.90
CA TYR A 83 -14.55 -4.78 12.31
C TYR A 83 -14.75 -6.30 12.49
N ALA A 84 -15.97 -6.74 12.83
CA ALA A 84 -16.29 -8.14 13.07
C ALA A 84 -16.84 -8.86 11.82
N SER A 85 -16.91 -8.19 10.67
CA SER A 85 -17.38 -8.79 9.43
C SER A 85 -16.59 -10.04 9.10
N ILE A 86 -17.26 -11.10 8.66
CA ILE A 86 -16.60 -12.30 8.16
C ILE A 86 -15.70 -12.00 6.95
N MET A 87 -15.98 -10.91 6.25
CA MET A 87 -15.26 -10.44 5.06
C MET A 87 -14.05 -9.56 5.39
N HIS A 88 -13.87 -9.14 6.66
CA HIS A 88 -12.74 -8.30 7.06
C HIS A 88 -11.44 -9.12 7.15
N TYR A 89 -10.35 -8.63 6.57
CA TYR A 89 -9.03 -9.26 6.70
C TYR A 89 -8.53 -9.33 8.14
N GLU A 90 -7.74 -10.35 8.41
CA GLU A 90 -6.96 -10.46 9.63
C GLU A 90 -5.74 -9.53 9.62
N LYS A 91 -5.19 -9.27 10.80
CA LYS A 91 -4.09 -8.34 11.01
C LYS A 91 -2.83 -8.66 10.20
N THR A 92 -2.58 -9.94 9.90
CA THR A 92 -1.35 -10.45 9.24
C THR A 92 -1.56 -10.88 7.79
N ALA A 93 -2.74 -10.58 7.20
CA ALA A 93 -3.05 -10.96 5.83
C ALA A 93 -1.96 -10.47 4.86
N PHE A 94 -1.43 -11.37 4.04
CA PHE A 94 -0.36 -11.09 3.05
C PHE A 94 0.89 -10.38 3.62
N SER A 95 1.13 -10.52 4.92
CA SER A 95 2.23 -9.79 5.54
C SER A 95 3.61 -10.37 5.22
N ILE A 96 4.61 -9.54 5.42
CA ILE A 96 6.02 -9.89 5.50
C ILE A 96 6.33 -10.20 6.96
N ASN A 97 6.89 -11.38 7.24
CA ASN A 97 7.35 -11.80 8.57
C ASN A 97 6.28 -11.76 9.67
N TYR A 98 5.00 -12.02 9.34
CA TYR A 98 3.88 -12.00 10.30
C TYR A 98 3.69 -10.64 10.99
N LEU A 99 4.22 -9.56 10.39
CA LEU A 99 4.03 -8.22 10.89
C LEU A 99 2.59 -7.74 10.60
N PRO A 100 2.05 -6.80 11.39
CA PRO A 100 0.73 -6.25 11.13
C PRO A 100 0.65 -5.57 9.75
N ALA A 101 -0.12 -6.13 8.83
CA ALA A 101 -0.45 -5.55 7.53
C ALA A 101 -1.60 -4.53 7.64
N ILE A 102 -2.56 -4.79 8.55
CA ILE A 102 -3.72 -3.93 8.78
C ILE A 102 -4.09 -3.89 10.26
N GLU A 103 -4.38 -2.70 10.78
CA GLU A 103 -4.69 -2.51 12.19
C GLU A 103 -5.87 -1.55 12.39
N PRO A 104 -6.79 -1.83 13.32
CA PRO A 104 -7.81 -0.86 13.70
C PRO A 104 -7.20 0.42 14.26
N THR A 105 -7.80 1.57 13.94
CA THR A 105 -7.42 2.86 14.54
C THR A 105 -7.76 2.91 16.03
N GLN A 106 -8.75 2.13 16.47
CA GLN A 106 -9.16 1.98 17.87
C GLN A 106 -8.59 0.70 18.48
N THR A 107 -7.88 0.80 19.60
CA THR A 107 -7.14 -0.30 20.24
C THR A 107 -8.01 -1.45 20.78
N ASN A 108 -9.29 -1.19 21.05
CA ASN A 108 -10.22 -2.19 21.58
C ASN A 108 -10.96 -2.99 20.49
N LYS A 109 -10.72 -2.71 19.21
CA LYS A 109 -11.35 -3.41 18.09
C LYS A 109 -10.52 -4.62 17.68
N LYS A 110 -11.21 -5.71 17.34
CA LYS A 110 -10.61 -6.95 16.82
C LYS A 110 -11.12 -7.18 15.41
N ILE A 111 -10.25 -7.70 14.55
CA ILE A 111 -10.51 -7.95 13.12
C ILE A 111 -10.08 -9.35 12.73
N GLY A 112 -10.62 -9.87 11.62
CA GLY A 112 -10.17 -11.14 11.02
C GLY A 112 -10.86 -12.38 11.55
N GLN A 113 -11.98 -12.27 12.25
CA GLN A 113 -12.72 -13.45 12.70
C GLN A 113 -13.27 -14.24 11.50
N ARG A 114 -13.32 -15.57 11.61
CA ARG A 114 -13.83 -16.48 10.56
C ARG A 114 -14.87 -17.46 11.10
N TYR A 115 -15.48 -17.15 12.25
CA TYR A 115 -16.31 -18.09 12.99
C TYR A 115 -17.80 -17.96 12.67
N LYS A 116 -18.29 -16.73 12.42
CA LYS A 116 -19.71 -16.47 12.17
C LYS A 116 -19.92 -15.17 11.40
N LEU A 117 -21.09 -15.02 10.80
CA LEU A 117 -21.55 -13.72 10.30
C LEU A 117 -21.78 -12.77 11.47
N SER A 118 -21.39 -11.51 11.28
CA SER A 118 -21.73 -10.45 12.21
C SER A 118 -23.22 -10.05 12.09
N PRO A 119 -23.78 -9.31 13.05
CA PRO A 119 -25.10 -8.72 12.89
C PRO A 119 -25.21 -7.78 11.68
N ILE A 120 -24.11 -7.08 11.32
CA ILE A 120 -24.08 -6.16 10.17
C ILE A 120 -24.02 -6.97 8.87
N ASP A 121 -23.19 -8.01 8.77
CA ASP A 121 -23.18 -8.92 7.62
C ASP A 121 -24.60 -9.46 7.32
N ILE A 122 -25.32 -9.89 8.37
CA ILE A 122 -26.70 -10.38 8.24
C ILE A 122 -27.65 -9.27 7.79
N GLN A 123 -27.50 -8.05 8.32
CA GLN A 123 -28.30 -6.91 7.94
C GLN A 123 -28.09 -6.56 6.46
N GLU A 124 -26.85 -6.49 6.01
CA GLU A 124 -26.51 -6.16 4.62
C GLU A 124 -27.03 -7.21 3.66
N ILE A 125 -26.87 -8.50 3.98
CA ILE A 125 -27.47 -9.60 3.21
C ILE A 125 -28.99 -9.43 3.12
N ARG A 126 -29.67 -9.13 4.24
CA ARG A 126 -31.12 -8.92 4.24
C ARG A 126 -31.56 -7.73 3.40
N GLN A 127 -30.83 -6.62 3.48
CA GLN A 127 -31.11 -5.44 2.67
C GLN A 127 -30.88 -5.70 1.18
N PHE A 128 -29.79 -6.38 0.85
CA PHE A 128 -29.44 -6.72 -0.54
C PHE A 128 -30.48 -7.65 -1.18
N TYR A 129 -30.93 -8.67 -0.46
CA TYR A 129 -31.95 -9.62 -0.95
C TYR A 129 -33.40 -9.21 -0.64
N ASN A 130 -33.61 -8.04 -0.04
CA ASN A 130 -34.93 -7.56 0.40
C ASN A 130 -35.72 -8.60 1.25
N CYS A 131 -35.01 -9.30 2.14
CA CYS A 131 -35.57 -10.30 3.02
C CYS A 131 -36.16 -9.65 4.28
N SER A 132 -37.42 -9.95 4.61
CA SER A 132 -37.98 -9.57 5.91
C SER A 132 -37.36 -10.42 7.04
N ALA A 133 -37.43 -9.92 8.29
CA ALA A 133 -36.87 -10.59 9.47
C ALA A 133 -37.40 -12.03 9.70
N ASN A 134 -38.50 -12.40 9.05
CA ASN A 134 -39.15 -13.71 9.15
C ASN A 134 -38.78 -14.67 8.01
N GLY A 135 -37.79 -14.37 7.17
CA GLY A 135 -37.38 -15.24 6.06
C GLY A 135 -38.36 -15.25 4.88
N VAL A 136 -39.36 -14.36 4.90
CA VAL A 136 -40.29 -14.15 3.79
C VAL A 136 -39.74 -13.02 2.92
N LEU A 137 -39.54 -13.29 1.63
CA LEU A 137 -39.25 -12.24 0.64
C LEU A 137 -40.38 -11.22 0.69
N LEU A 138 -40.07 -9.94 0.87
CA LEU A 138 -41.10 -8.91 0.86
C LEU A 138 -41.80 -8.93 -0.52
N PRO A 139 -43.15 -8.89 -0.57
CA PRO A 139 -43.85 -8.82 -1.85
C PRO A 139 -43.35 -7.57 -2.57
N THR A 140 -42.75 -7.80 -3.74
CA THR A 140 -42.24 -6.74 -4.61
C THR A 140 -43.39 -5.78 -4.88
N THR A 141 -43.40 -4.63 -4.23
CA THR A 141 -44.25 -3.53 -4.66
C THR A 141 -43.79 -3.22 -6.08
N ILE A 142 -44.72 -3.39 -7.01
CA ILE A 142 -44.51 -3.34 -8.46
C ILE A 142 -43.87 -1.99 -8.77
N ILE A 143 -42.54 -1.94 -8.86
CA ILE A 143 -41.84 -0.80 -9.44
C ILE A 143 -42.18 -0.88 -10.94
N PRO A 144 -42.73 0.19 -11.54
CA PRO A 144 -43.05 0.19 -12.95
C PRO A 144 -41.81 -0.15 -13.77
N THR A 145 -42.03 -1.10 -14.67
CA THR A 145 -41.07 -1.83 -15.48
C THR A 145 -40.20 -0.91 -16.33
N THR A 146 -39.02 -0.54 -15.84
CA THR A 146 -37.85 -0.24 -16.68
C THR A 146 -36.58 -0.43 -15.85
N THR A 147 -36.19 -1.67 -15.64
CA THR A 147 -34.80 -2.18 -15.70
C THR A 147 -34.87 -3.67 -15.38
N ILE A 148 -34.44 -4.46 -16.34
CA ILE A 148 -34.55 -5.92 -16.38
C ILE A 148 -33.88 -6.52 -15.14
N ALA A 149 -34.67 -7.17 -14.28
CA ALA A 149 -34.15 -8.17 -13.37
C ALA A 149 -33.66 -9.36 -14.22
N PRO A 150 -32.37 -9.73 -14.18
CA PRO A 150 -31.89 -10.85 -14.99
C PRO A 150 -32.51 -12.14 -14.41
N SER A 151 -33.41 -12.74 -15.18
CA SER A 151 -33.85 -14.11 -14.96
C SER A 151 -32.62 -15.02 -15.00
N LEU A 152 -32.43 -15.82 -13.94
CA LEU A 152 -31.40 -16.84 -13.84
C LEU A 152 -31.56 -17.85 -14.98
N ASN A 153 -30.82 -17.63 -16.08
CA ASN A 153 -30.71 -18.58 -17.18
C ASN A 153 -29.28 -19.15 -17.16
N PRO A 154 -29.09 -20.46 -16.86
CA PRO A 154 -27.76 -21.06 -16.67
C PRO A 154 -26.91 -21.14 -17.94
N SER A 155 -27.44 -20.79 -19.12
CA SER A 155 -26.70 -20.85 -20.39
C SER A 155 -25.88 -19.59 -20.70
N TYR A 156 -25.81 -18.62 -19.80
CA TYR A 156 -24.99 -17.41 -19.99
C TYR A 156 -23.54 -17.56 -19.47
N TYR A 157 -23.13 -18.77 -19.09
CA TYR A 157 -21.79 -19.06 -18.52
C TYR A 157 -20.80 -19.67 -19.52
N SER A 158 -21.01 -19.47 -20.81
CA SER A 158 -20.02 -19.81 -21.83
C SER A 158 -19.83 -18.66 -22.81
N SER A 159 -18.60 -18.16 -22.82
CA SER A 159 -17.85 -17.63 -23.97
C SER A 159 -17.81 -16.13 -24.33
N GLU A 160 -18.29 -15.18 -23.54
CA GLU A 160 -17.91 -13.75 -23.76
C GLU A 160 -17.83 -12.91 -22.48
N PHE A 161 -16.99 -13.31 -21.52
CA PHE A 161 -16.51 -12.38 -20.49
C PHE A 161 -15.32 -11.58 -21.06
N THR A 162 -15.60 -10.78 -22.08
CA THR A 162 -14.59 -10.07 -22.87
C THR A 162 -14.52 -8.59 -22.45
N ILE A 163 -13.44 -8.24 -21.76
CA ILE A 163 -12.67 -6.98 -21.84
C ILE A 163 -13.31 -5.64 -21.36
N ASN A 164 -14.62 -5.52 -21.12
CA ASN A 164 -15.23 -4.21 -20.81
C ASN A 164 -15.89 -4.07 -19.41
N HIS A 165 -15.47 -4.83 -18.40
CA HIS A 165 -16.00 -4.64 -17.05
C HIS A 165 -15.23 -3.51 -16.32
N PRO A 166 -15.91 -2.49 -15.74
CA PRO A 166 -15.27 -1.35 -15.05
C PRO A 166 -14.33 -1.79 -13.91
N MET A 167 -14.50 -3.00 -13.40
CA MET A 167 -13.62 -3.65 -12.42
C MET A 167 -12.18 -3.85 -12.87
N PHE A 168 -11.96 -4.25 -14.14
CA PHE A 168 -10.59 -4.45 -14.65
C PHE A 168 -9.93 -3.13 -14.99
N ALA A 169 -10.69 -2.20 -15.55
CA ALA A 169 -10.20 -0.85 -15.86
C ALA A 169 -9.81 -0.10 -14.59
N HIS A 170 -10.67 -0.10 -13.55
CA HIS A 170 -10.37 0.55 -12.28
C HIS A 170 -9.18 -0.10 -11.56
N ARG A 171 -9.09 -1.44 -11.59
CA ARG A 171 -7.93 -2.18 -11.03
C ARG A 171 -6.63 -1.86 -11.77
N GLN A 172 -6.64 -1.82 -13.10
CA GLN A 172 -5.47 -1.46 -13.89
C GLN A 172 -5.04 -0.01 -13.65
N GLN A 173 -6.00 0.92 -13.58
CA GLN A 173 -5.72 2.32 -13.27
C GLN A 173 -5.06 2.47 -11.91
N GLN A 174 -5.59 1.83 -10.86
CA GLN A 174 -5.00 1.91 -9.52
C GLN A 174 -3.58 1.32 -9.46
N GLN A 175 -3.31 0.26 -10.23
CA GLN A 175 -1.96 -0.30 -10.33
C GLN A 175 -1.00 0.67 -11.03
N GLN A 176 -1.44 1.31 -12.11
CA GLN A 176 -0.66 2.32 -12.81
C GLN A 176 -0.39 3.54 -11.92
N ASP A 177 -1.41 4.04 -11.22
CA ASP A 177 -1.27 5.18 -10.29
C ASP A 177 -0.26 4.87 -9.17
N ARG A 178 -0.26 3.63 -8.65
CA ARG A 178 0.74 3.19 -7.66
C ARG A 178 2.15 3.13 -8.23
N GLN A 179 2.31 2.60 -9.45
CA GLN A 179 3.61 2.54 -10.12
C GLN A 179 4.14 3.96 -10.36
N GLN A 180 3.30 4.86 -10.85
CA GLN A 180 3.64 6.27 -11.04
C GLN A 180 4.05 6.92 -9.71
N GLN A 181 3.27 6.73 -8.65
CA GLN A 181 3.60 7.33 -7.36
C GLN A 181 4.89 6.76 -6.74
N GLN A 182 5.23 5.49 -7.03
CA GLN A 182 6.52 4.92 -6.64
C GLN A 182 7.68 5.55 -7.43
N GLN A 183 7.51 5.76 -8.73
CA GLN A 183 8.51 6.45 -9.57
C GLN A 183 8.69 7.90 -9.12
N ASP A 184 7.62 8.64 -8.85
CA ASP A 184 7.68 10.03 -8.38
C ASP A 184 8.42 10.11 -7.03
N ARG A 185 8.17 9.17 -6.11
CA ARG A 185 8.89 9.09 -4.83
C ARG A 185 10.37 8.83 -5.02
N GLN A 186 10.75 7.95 -5.95
CA GLN A 186 12.15 7.66 -6.25
C GLN A 186 12.84 8.87 -6.88
N GLN A 187 12.19 9.53 -7.85
CA GLN A 187 12.69 10.76 -8.47
C GLN A 187 12.93 11.84 -7.41
N GLN A 188 11.95 12.06 -6.53
CA GLN A 188 12.08 13.06 -5.48
C GLN A 188 13.22 12.74 -4.48
N GLN A 189 13.54 11.47 -4.26
CA GLN A 189 14.70 11.07 -3.47
C GLN A 189 16.02 11.40 -4.19
N GLN A 190 16.10 11.13 -5.50
CA GLN A 190 17.26 11.46 -6.32
C GLN A 190 17.48 12.98 -6.37
N ASP A 191 16.43 13.77 -6.61
CA ASP A 191 16.52 15.23 -6.63
C ASP A 191 17.01 15.79 -5.29
N ARG A 192 16.54 15.22 -4.18
CA ARG A 192 17.02 15.60 -2.83
C ARG A 192 18.51 15.28 -2.64
N GLN A 193 18.98 14.14 -3.15
CA GLN A 193 20.40 13.76 -3.08
C GLN A 193 21.26 14.67 -3.95
N GLN A 194 20.82 14.97 -5.17
CA GLN A 194 21.51 15.88 -6.08
C GLN A 194 21.62 17.28 -5.46
N GLN A 195 20.54 17.83 -4.91
CA GLN A 195 20.59 19.11 -4.22
C GLN A 195 21.52 19.11 -3.00
N GLN A 196 21.64 17.97 -2.29
CA GLN A 196 22.61 17.86 -1.20
C GLN A 196 24.06 17.91 -1.72
N GLN A 197 24.35 17.22 -2.82
CA GLN A 197 25.67 17.25 -3.46
C GLN A 197 26.01 18.65 -3.99
N GLU A 198 25.08 19.33 -4.66
CA GLU A 198 25.26 20.70 -5.13
C GLU A 198 25.54 21.67 -3.97
N ARG A 199 24.81 21.52 -2.85
CA ARG A 199 25.07 22.33 -1.65
C ARG A 199 26.46 22.05 -1.06
N GLN A 200 26.94 20.81 -1.07
CA GLN A 200 28.28 20.46 -0.60
C GLN A 200 29.35 21.04 -1.52
N GLN A 201 29.19 20.91 -2.84
CA GLN A 201 30.10 21.49 -3.82
C GLN A 201 30.20 23.01 -3.65
N GLN A 202 29.05 23.68 -3.51
CA GLN A 202 29.04 25.13 -3.32
C GLN A 202 29.69 25.56 -1.98
N GLN A 203 29.65 24.72 -0.95
CA GLN A 203 30.39 24.97 0.29
C GLN A 203 31.90 24.83 0.08
N GLN A 204 32.35 23.81 -0.66
CA GLN A 204 33.76 23.62 -1.00
C GLN A 204 34.28 24.78 -1.85
N ASP A 205 33.55 25.20 -2.87
CA ASP A 205 33.93 26.33 -3.73
C ASP A 205 34.05 27.63 -2.91
N ARG A 206 33.12 27.85 -1.96
CA ARG A 206 33.21 29.00 -1.04
C ARG A 206 34.44 28.93 -0.14
N GLN A 207 34.80 27.75 0.36
CA GLN A 207 36.00 27.56 1.18
C GLN A 207 37.27 27.79 0.37
N GLN A 208 37.34 27.25 -0.86
CA GLN A 208 38.46 27.47 -1.76
C GLN A 208 38.65 28.96 -2.07
N GLN A 209 37.57 29.66 -2.42
CA GLN A 209 37.64 31.11 -2.65
C GLN A 209 38.09 31.90 -1.42
N GLN A 210 37.76 31.44 -0.20
CA GLN A 210 38.26 32.07 1.01
C GLN A 210 39.76 31.84 1.19
N GLN A 211 40.26 30.62 0.92
CA GLN A 211 41.68 30.30 0.95
C GLN A 211 42.47 31.10 -0.09
N ASP A 212 41.98 31.17 -1.33
CA ASP A 212 42.62 31.94 -2.41
C ASP A 212 42.69 33.43 -2.05
N ARG A 213 41.63 33.98 -1.45
CA ARG A 213 41.63 35.38 -0.96
C ARG A 213 42.64 35.59 0.15
N GLN A 214 42.80 34.65 1.08
CA GLN A 214 43.80 34.71 2.15
C GLN A 214 45.22 34.64 1.58
N GLN A 215 45.47 33.72 0.65
CA GLN A 215 46.77 33.58 -0.01
C GLN A 215 47.15 34.87 -0.74
N GLN A 216 46.25 35.45 -1.54
CA GLN A 216 46.51 36.73 -2.20
C GLN A 216 46.79 37.88 -1.23
N GLN A 217 46.19 37.87 -0.04
CA GLN A 217 46.50 38.88 0.99
C GLN A 217 47.91 38.68 1.53
N GLN A 218 48.33 37.44 1.79
CA GLN A 218 49.69 37.11 2.22
C GLN A 218 50.73 37.49 1.16
N ASP A 219 50.50 37.14 -0.10
CA ASP A 219 51.42 37.47 -1.20
C ASP A 219 51.57 38.99 -1.37
N ARG A 220 50.46 39.74 -1.24
CA ARG A 220 50.50 41.21 -1.26
C ARG A 220 51.30 41.79 -0.09
N GLN A 221 51.17 41.22 1.11
CA GLN A 221 51.94 41.65 2.28
C GLN A 221 53.43 41.34 2.09
N GLN A 222 53.77 40.16 1.58
CA GLN A 222 55.16 39.77 1.31
C GLN A 222 55.80 40.71 0.29
N GLN A 223 55.13 41.00 -0.84
CA GLN A 223 55.66 41.94 -1.83
C GLN A 223 55.86 43.36 -1.27
N GLN A 224 55.02 43.79 -0.33
CA GLN A 224 55.21 45.09 0.34
C GLN A 224 56.46 45.06 1.23
N GLN A 225 56.68 43.98 1.97
CA GLN A 225 57.88 43.81 2.80
C GLN A 225 59.15 43.75 1.95
N ASP A 226 59.13 43.01 0.84
CA ASP A 226 60.27 42.88 -0.07
C ASP A 226 60.63 44.23 -0.71
N ARG A 227 59.64 45.00 -1.15
CA ARG A 227 59.86 46.38 -1.65
C ARG A 227 60.49 47.26 -0.58
N GLN A 228 59.96 47.25 0.64
CA GLN A 228 60.54 48.02 1.75
C GLN A 228 61.98 47.60 2.08
N GLN A 229 62.32 46.31 1.94
CA GLN A 229 63.69 45.84 2.12
C GLN A 229 64.62 46.32 1.00
N GLN A 230 64.17 46.27 -0.25
CA GLN A 230 64.94 46.77 -1.40
C GLN A 230 65.22 48.27 -1.28
N ASP A 231 64.20 49.07 -0.95
CA ASP A 231 64.36 50.51 -0.72
C ASP A 231 65.40 50.79 0.39
N ARG A 232 65.37 50.00 1.48
CA ARG A 232 66.32 50.11 2.59
C ARG A 232 67.76 49.76 2.16
N GLN A 233 67.95 48.77 1.30
CA GLN A 233 69.26 48.37 0.78
C GLN A 233 69.84 49.40 -0.21
N GLN A 234 68.99 50.05 -1.02
CA GLN A 234 69.42 51.12 -1.92
C GLN A 234 69.81 52.40 -1.17
N GLN A 235 69.17 52.68 -0.02
CA GLN A 235 69.45 53.87 0.77
C GLN A 235 70.77 53.78 1.57
N TYR A 236 71.32 52.58 1.79
CA TYR A 236 72.60 52.35 2.47
C TYR A 236 73.41 51.23 1.77
N PRO A 237 74.10 51.54 0.66
CA PRO A 237 74.93 50.54 -0.02
C PRO A 237 76.08 50.13 0.91
N GLN A 238 76.19 48.83 1.18
CA GLN A 238 77.30 48.25 1.94
C GLN A 238 78.63 48.61 1.26
N GLN A 239 79.54 49.29 1.97
CA GLN A 239 80.89 49.52 1.47
C GLN A 239 81.67 48.21 1.40
N PRO A 240 82.44 47.96 0.33
CA PRO A 240 83.20 46.72 0.20
C PRO A 240 84.18 46.59 1.36
N GLN A 241 84.14 45.45 2.04
CA GLN A 241 85.08 45.15 3.11
C GLN A 241 86.49 44.91 2.53
N PRO A 242 87.54 45.38 3.22
CA PRO A 242 88.92 45.35 2.75
C PRO A 242 89.53 43.94 2.68
#